data_AF-A0A1G6YG57-F1
#
_entry.id   AF-A0A1G6YG57-F1
#
_cell.length_a   1.000
_cell.length_b   1.000
_cell.length_c   1.000
_cell.angle_alpha   90.00
_cell.angle_beta   90.00
_cell.angle_gamma   90.00
#
_symmetry.space_group_name_H-M   'P 1'
#
loop_
_entity.id
_entity.type
_entity.pdbx_description
1 polymer ?
#
loop_
_entity_poly.entity_id
_entity_poly.type
_entity_poly.pdbx_seq_one_letter_code
_entity_poly.pdbx_strand_id
1 'polypeptide(L)'
;MTQPPHGPPGPYGQQGPQGPQGPYGGQGPYGQQGPPNQGWHQQPPQFGYPAGPPPRKPKGPIIAASLGGVVLLVLGLVVVFTLTGGGDESADGGFTNNAATSTTEPAPTTASSGTTESTTTSSATSTPESSATAEQGPRKILKLADHPILQDPDAGLKNLACNLPAWESNPAAAEAFFTAAGECLDAAWGPFLDAYDLPFESPTLHFPSGSSFDTACGTIEVGIATAAYYCENNLYVPFAGLQTDLYGDNPGVYLALFAHEYGHHVQEVAGIMDAAWEAIYAAGENTPEGQEMSRRKELQAQCFSGMFLGAHVDRGGTITRDMYDKAWFDQETRGDDTSGTSDHGSNQNYAAWWRAGAYDNRIVDCNTFAAGSGDVS
;
A
#
# COMPACT_ATOMS: atom_id res chain seq x y z
N MET A 1 35.61 -10.51 59.38
CA MET A 1 36.24 -11.40 58.39
C MET A 1 36.15 -10.68 57.05
N THR A 2 37.20 -10.33 56.31
CA THR A 2 38.66 -10.28 56.59
C THR A 2 39.25 -9.29 55.56
N GLN A 3 40.17 -8.40 55.95
CA GLN A 3 40.73 -7.40 55.02
C GLN A 3 41.74 -8.02 54.01
N PRO A 4 41.90 -7.44 52.81
CA PRO A 4 43.08 -7.62 51.96
C PRO A 4 44.19 -6.58 52.30
N PRO A 5 45.49 -6.91 52.16
CA PRO A 5 46.60 -5.97 52.41
C PRO A 5 47.16 -5.28 51.15
N HIS A 6 47.89 -4.18 51.35
CA HIS A 6 48.47 -3.30 50.32
C HIS A 6 49.94 -3.61 49.91
N GLY A 7 50.28 -3.29 48.63
CA GLY A 7 51.46 -2.49 48.19
C GLY A 7 52.83 -3.18 48.06
N PRO A 8 53.92 -2.49 47.59
CA PRO A 8 54.06 -1.19 46.88
C PRO A 8 54.96 -1.27 45.57
N PRO A 9 55.36 -0.16 44.88
CA PRO A 9 55.88 -0.19 43.48
C PRO A 9 57.31 0.36 43.18
N GLY A 10 57.84 0.13 41.95
CA GLY A 10 58.93 0.91 41.26
C GLY A 10 60.11 0.10 40.65
N PRO A 11 61.09 0.70 39.91
CA PRO A 11 60.94 1.51 38.66
C PRO A 11 62.05 1.28 37.55
N TYR A 12 61.93 1.98 36.39
CA TYR A 12 62.90 2.16 35.24
C TYR A 12 63.10 0.98 34.23
N GLY A 13 63.34 1.15 32.90
CA GLY A 13 63.33 2.35 32.00
C GLY A 13 63.90 2.10 30.55
N GLN A 14 63.75 3.09 29.63
CA GLN A 14 64.49 3.37 28.36
C GLN A 14 64.27 2.54 27.05
N GLN A 15 64.69 3.11 25.89
CA GLN A 15 64.25 2.80 24.49
C GLN A 15 65.38 2.49 23.45
N GLY A 16 65.04 1.72 22.38
CA GLY A 16 65.59 1.78 20.99
C GLY A 16 66.88 0.98 20.62
N PRO A 17 67.31 0.89 19.32
CA PRO A 17 66.57 0.97 18.04
C PRO A 17 67.00 -0.01 16.87
N GLN A 18 66.13 -0.17 15.86
CA GLN A 18 66.32 -0.41 14.37
C GLN A 18 67.33 -1.40 13.70
N GLY A 19 66.78 -2.33 12.87
CA GLY A 19 67.24 -2.73 11.50
C GLY A 19 68.29 -3.86 11.30
N PRO A 20 68.55 -4.39 10.07
CA PRO A 20 67.80 -4.37 8.79
C PRO A 20 67.70 -5.77 8.06
N GLN A 21 67.47 -5.78 6.74
CA GLN A 21 67.01 -6.91 5.86
C GLN A 21 68.11 -7.89 5.33
N GLY A 22 67.73 -9.08 4.80
CA GLY A 22 68.59 -9.92 3.92
C GLY A 22 68.04 -11.33 3.54
N PRO A 23 68.21 -11.87 2.30
CA PRO A 23 67.51 -13.09 1.80
C PRO A 23 68.40 -14.30 1.37
N TYR A 24 67.81 -15.49 1.12
CA TYR A 24 68.18 -16.60 0.17
C TYR A 24 67.38 -17.90 0.51
N GLY A 25 67.20 -18.95 -0.32
CA GLY A 25 67.36 -19.10 -1.79
C GLY A 25 67.97 -20.43 -2.31
N GLY A 26 67.17 -21.44 -2.76
CA GLY A 26 67.68 -22.56 -3.61
C GLY A 26 67.07 -23.99 -3.44
N GLN A 27 66.86 -24.68 -4.58
CA GLN A 27 66.34 -26.06 -4.86
C GLN A 27 67.27 -27.22 -4.36
N GLY A 28 67.00 -28.55 -4.38
CA GLY A 28 65.97 -29.52 -4.88
C GLY A 28 66.35 -30.96 -4.38
N PRO A 29 66.20 -32.11 -5.11
CA PRO A 29 65.26 -32.58 -6.16
C PRO A 29 64.76 -34.08 -6.05
N TYR A 30 63.99 -34.58 -7.07
CA TYR A 30 63.59 -35.99 -7.42
C TYR A 30 62.44 -36.70 -6.62
N GLY A 31 61.46 -37.44 -7.18
CA GLY A 31 61.01 -37.63 -8.58
C GLY A 31 59.93 -38.73 -8.83
N GLN A 32 59.21 -38.64 -9.97
CA GLN A 32 58.47 -39.69 -10.76
C GLN A 32 57.10 -40.33 -10.35
N GLN A 33 56.25 -40.49 -11.41
CA GLN A 33 55.09 -41.40 -11.66
C GLN A 33 53.66 -41.16 -11.07
N GLY A 34 52.67 -41.02 -11.96
CA GLY A 34 51.20 -41.25 -11.75
C GLY A 34 50.76 -42.66 -12.22
N PRO A 35 49.46 -43.04 -12.33
CA PRO A 35 48.29 -42.28 -12.86
C PRO A 35 46.95 -42.61 -12.09
N PRO A 36 45.72 -42.67 -12.67
CA PRO A 36 45.01 -41.82 -13.64
C PRO A 36 43.72 -41.16 -13.06
N ASN A 37 43.05 -40.35 -13.88
CA ASN A 37 41.77 -39.66 -13.59
C ASN A 37 40.54 -40.57 -13.81
N GLN A 38 39.54 -40.52 -12.91
CA GLN A 38 38.16 -40.97 -13.17
C GLN A 38 37.17 -39.93 -12.63
N GLY A 39 36.31 -39.42 -13.51
CA GLY A 39 35.32 -38.40 -13.17
C GLY A 39 34.07 -38.97 -12.50
N TRP A 40 33.48 -38.18 -11.60
CA TRP A 40 32.16 -38.43 -11.04
C TRP A 40 31.22 -37.29 -11.39
N HIS A 41 30.20 -37.60 -12.19
CA HIS A 41 29.04 -36.72 -12.34
C HIS A 41 28.25 -36.74 -11.04
N GLN A 42 28.05 -35.58 -10.40
CA GLN A 42 27.07 -35.45 -9.33
C GLN A 42 25.72 -35.03 -9.94
N GLN A 43 24.67 -35.80 -9.64
CA GLN A 43 23.29 -35.38 -9.90
C GLN A 43 22.78 -34.51 -8.72
N PRO A 44 21.92 -33.51 -8.97
CA PRO A 44 21.30 -32.72 -7.91
C PRO A 44 20.27 -33.56 -7.12
N PRO A 45 20.12 -33.31 -5.80
CA PRO A 45 19.22 -34.08 -4.94
C PRO A 45 17.74 -33.82 -5.26
N GLN A 46 16.96 -34.90 -5.31
CA GLN A 46 15.50 -34.86 -5.43
C GLN A 46 14.87 -34.54 -4.07
N PHE A 47 14.19 -33.39 -3.95
CA PHE A 47 13.38 -33.09 -2.76
C PHE A 47 12.02 -33.77 -2.85
N GLY A 48 11.69 -34.58 -1.84
CA GLY A 48 10.39 -35.25 -1.73
C GLY A 48 9.30 -34.32 -1.19
N TYR A 49 8.12 -34.37 -1.77
CA TYR A 49 6.94 -33.63 -1.32
C TYR A 49 6.49 -34.09 0.08
N PRO A 50 6.15 -33.18 1.02
CA PRO A 50 5.53 -33.55 2.28
C PRO A 50 4.09 -34.05 2.08
N ALA A 51 3.65 -34.98 2.92
CA ALA A 51 2.33 -35.60 2.84
C ALA A 51 1.19 -34.60 3.17
N GLY A 52 0.08 -34.70 2.43
CA GLY A 52 -1.09 -33.83 2.62
C GLY A 52 -1.81 -34.03 3.97
N PRO A 53 -2.60 -33.03 4.42
CA PRO A 53 -3.26 -33.06 5.72
C PRO A 53 -4.39 -34.10 5.80
N PRO A 54 -4.65 -34.69 6.98
CA PRO A 54 -5.70 -35.70 7.16
C PRO A 54 -7.11 -35.09 7.05
N PRO A 55 -8.13 -35.87 6.61
CA PRO A 55 -9.48 -35.38 6.41
C PRO A 55 -10.15 -34.94 7.72
N ARG A 56 -10.77 -33.75 7.70
CA ARG A 56 -11.51 -33.18 8.85
C ARG A 56 -12.84 -33.92 9.07
N LYS A 57 -13.10 -34.34 10.30
CA LYS A 57 -14.40 -34.93 10.71
C LYS A 57 -15.48 -33.84 10.79
N PRO A 58 -16.75 -34.14 10.42
CA PRO A 58 -17.83 -33.17 10.47
C PRO A 58 -18.19 -32.80 11.93
N LYS A 59 -18.33 -31.51 12.21
CA LYS A 59 -18.86 -30.99 13.48
C LYS A 59 -20.26 -30.39 13.26
N GLY A 60 -21.29 -31.11 13.68
CA GLY A 60 -22.57 -30.54 14.09
C GLY A 60 -22.94 -31.09 15.48
N PRO A 61 -23.96 -30.56 16.16
CA PRO A 61 -24.77 -29.38 15.85
C PRO A 61 -24.59 -28.29 16.93
N ILE A 62 -23.60 -27.40 16.80
CA ILE A 62 -23.43 -26.24 17.70
C ILE A 62 -23.95 -24.93 17.05
N ILE A 63 -24.00 -24.88 15.71
CA ILE A 63 -24.45 -23.71 14.93
C ILE A 63 -25.98 -23.50 15.01
N ALA A 64 -26.75 -24.53 15.37
CA ALA A 64 -28.22 -24.42 15.47
C ALA A 64 -28.70 -23.57 16.66
N ALA A 65 -27.89 -23.42 17.72
CA ALA A 65 -28.27 -22.67 18.91
C ALA A 65 -28.09 -21.14 18.76
N SER A 66 -27.06 -20.71 18.02
CA SER A 66 -26.79 -19.28 17.78
C SER A 66 -27.79 -18.66 16.78
N LEU A 67 -28.13 -19.37 15.70
CA LEU A 67 -29.11 -18.90 14.72
C LEU A 67 -30.52 -18.71 15.33
N GLY A 68 -30.93 -19.60 16.25
CA GLY A 68 -32.21 -19.46 16.95
C GLY A 68 -32.30 -18.22 17.84
N GLY A 69 -31.19 -17.82 18.48
CA GLY A 69 -31.14 -16.62 19.32
C GLY A 69 -31.29 -15.32 18.53
N VAL A 70 -30.64 -15.22 17.37
CA VAL A 70 -30.69 -14.02 16.51
C VAL A 70 -32.09 -13.82 15.93
N VAL A 71 -32.75 -14.88 15.45
CA VAL A 71 -34.11 -14.79 14.89
C VAL A 71 -35.13 -14.32 15.94
N LEU A 72 -35.01 -14.78 17.20
CA LEU A 72 -35.89 -14.35 18.29
C LEU A 72 -35.67 -12.87 18.68
N LEU A 73 -34.43 -12.38 18.64
CA LEU A 73 -34.11 -10.96 18.88
C LEU A 73 -34.69 -10.04 17.78
N VAL A 74 -34.54 -10.42 16.51
CA VAL A 74 -35.09 -9.66 15.38
C VAL A 74 -36.61 -9.62 15.42
N LEU A 75 -37.28 -10.77 15.68
CA LEU A 75 -38.74 -10.81 15.83
C LEU A 75 -39.22 -9.98 17.03
N GLY A 76 -38.49 -9.98 18.15
CA GLY A 76 -38.79 -9.15 19.31
C GLY A 76 -38.74 -7.65 19.01
N LEU A 77 -37.72 -7.20 18.28
CA LEU A 77 -37.57 -5.79 17.88
C LEU A 77 -38.67 -5.33 16.91
N VAL A 78 -39.05 -6.16 15.94
CA VAL A 78 -40.15 -5.85 14.99
C VAL A 78 -41.48 -5.68 15.72
N VAL A 79 -41.80 -6.53 16.70
CA VAL A 79 -43.04 -6.42 17.50
C VAL A 79 -43.05 -5.14 18.35
N VAL A 80 -41.90 -4.73 18.91
CA VAL A 80 -41.82 -3.46 19.67
C VAL A 80 -42.04 -2.25 18.77
N PHE A 81 -41.49 -2.26 17.55
CA PHE A 81 -41.67 -1.18 16.58
C PHE A 81 -43.14 -1.06 16.11
N THR A 82 -43.82 -2.17 15.81
CA THR A 82 -45.23 -2.15 15.39
C THR A 82 -46.22 -1.80 16.50
N LEU A 83 -45.85 -1.96 17.77
CA LEU A 83 -46.70 -1.59 18.92
C LEU A 83 -46.49 -0.16 19.43
N THR A 84 -45.51 0.58 18.91
CA THR A 84 -45.17 1.94 19.40
C THR A 84 -45.24 3.04 18.34
N GLY A 85 -45.19 2.69 17.04
CA GLY A 85 -45.27 3.65 15.92
C GLY A 85 -46.68 3.75 15.31
N GLY A 86 -47.66 4.30 16.05
CA GLY A 86 -48.99 4.61 15.53
C GLY A 86 -49.28 6.11 15.57
N GLY A 87 -49.47 6.74 14.40
CA GLY A 87 -49.76 8.17 14.27
C GLY A 87 -49.83 8.62 12.82
N ASP A 88 -51.03 8.55 12.23
CA ASP A 88 -51.33 8.97 10.86
C ASP A 88 -51.35 10.50 10.67
N GLU A 89 -51.11 10.99 9.45
CA GLU A 89 -52.13 11.74 8.68
C GLU A 89 -51.68 12.00 7.21
N SER A 90 -52.41 11.38 6.27
CA SER A 90 -53.10 11.95 5.07
C SER A 90 -52.61 13.27 4.42
N ALA A 91 -52.72 13.53 3.11
CA ALA A 91 -53.36 12.85 1.96
C ALA A 91 -52.70 13.35 0.64
N ASP A 92 -52.50 12.51 -0.39
CA ASP A 92 -53.36 12.35 -1.60
C ASP A 92 -53.09 13.37 -2.75
N GLY A 93 -53.27 12.94 -4.01
CA GLY A 93 -53.08 13.76 -5.21
C GLY A 93 -52.42 13.05 -6.40
N GLY A 94 -53.08 12.05 -6.98
CA GLY A 94 -52.55 11.32 -8.15
C GLY A 94 -52.43 12.15 -9.45
N PHE A 95 -51.42 11.85 -10.26
CA PHE A 95 -51.16 12.52 -11.55
C PHE A 95 -51.93 11.82 -12.68
N THR A 96 -52.72 12.56 -13.46
CA THR A 96 -53.40 12.03 -14.66
C THR A 96 -52.88 12.72 -15.93
N ASN A 97 -52.73 11.91 -16.99
CA ASN A 97 -52.22 12.37 -18.29
C ASN A 97 -53.28 13.16 -19.06
N ASN A 98 -52.84 14.11 -19.89
CA ASN A 98 -53.55 14.48 -21.12
C ASN A 98 -52.59 15.02 -22.18
N ALA A 99 -52.90 14.74 -23.45
CA ALA A 99 -52.10 15.13 -24.62
C ALA A 99 -52.96 15.93 -25.62
N ALA A 100 -52.36 16.86 -26.38
CA ALA A 100 -52.78 17.24 -27.74
C ALA A 100 -51.85 18.27 -28.44
N THR A 101 -51.14 17.78 -29.46
CA THR A 101 -50.86 18.34 -30.81
C THR A 101 -51.27 19.79 -31.17
N SER A 102 -50.37 20.60 -31.78
CA SER A 102 -50.43 21.08 -33.20
C SER A 102 -49.58 22.34 -33.55
N THR A 103 -48.62 22.16 -34.47
CA THR A 103 -48.24 22.94 -35.69
C THR A 103 -48.54 24.46 -35.85
N THR A 104 -47.55 25.26 -36.36
CA THR A 104 -47.59 26.14 -37.60
C THR A 104 -46.53 27.29 -37.59
N GLU A 105 -46.23 27.89 -38.76
CA GLU A 105 -44.99 28.59 -39.20
C GLU A 105 -45.31 29.53 -40.43
N PRO A 106 -44.51 30.53 -40.94
CA PRO A 106 -43.33 31.31 -40.45
C PRO A 106 -43.37 32.87 -40.61
N ALA A 107 -42.40 33.59 -40.00
CA ALA A 107 -41.71 34.85 -40.47
C ALA A 107 -42.53 36.17 -40.70
N PRO A 108 -41.95 37.36 -41.03
CA PRO A 108 -40.52 37.75 -41.27
C PRO A 108 -40.00 39.13 -40.69
N THR A 109 -38.70 39.45 -40.94
CA THR A 109 -38.05 40.81 -41.06
C THR A 109 -37.79 41.69 -39.79
N THR A 110 -36.75 42.55 -39.61
CA THR A 110 -35.62 43.09 -40.44
C THR A 110 -34.39 43.58 -39.59
N ALA A 111 -33.19 43.64 -40.19
CA ALA A 111 -31.92 44.41 -39.94
C ALA A 111 -31.75 45.38 -38.72
N SER A 112 -30.54 45.68 -38.19
CA SER A 112 -29.37 46.22 -38.94
C SER A 112 -28.02 46.36 -38.18
N SER A 113 -26.92 46.14 -38.94
CA SER A 113 -25.55 46.74 -38.92
C SER A 113 -24.69 46.97 -37.65
N GLY A 114 -23.41 46.62 -37.78
CA GLY A 114 -22.28 47.12 -36.98
C GLY A 114 -20.93 46.53 -37.41
N THR A 115 -20.23 47.15 -38.38
CA THR A 115 -18.93 46.68 -38.92
C THR A 115 -17.78 47.56 -38.45
N THR A 116 -16.67 46.97 -38.02
CA THR A 116 -15.34 47.61 -38.11
C THR A 116 -14.25 46.56 -38.39
N GLU A 117 -13.36 46.88 -39.31
CA GLU A 117 -12.27 46.05 -39.82
C GLU A 117 -10.92 46.64 -39.37
N SER A 118 -9.92 45.79 -39.07
CA SER A 118 -8.52 46.23 -39.00
C SER A 118 -7.55 45.08 -39.25
N THR A 119 -6.76 45.25 -40.31
CA THR A 119 -5.72 44.33 -40.76
C THR A 119 -4.37 44.82 -40.25
N THR A 120 -3.58 43.93 -39.65
CA THR A 120 -2.15 44.22 -39.39
C THR A 120 -1.29 43.00 -39.70
N THR A 121 -0.33 43.20 -40.63
CA THR A 121 0.62 42.18 -41.07
C THR A 121 1.98 42.42 -40.42
N SER A 122 2.60 41.38 -39.86
CA SER A 122 4.06 41.31 -39.58
C SER A 122 4.43 39.84 -39.36
N SER A 123 5.12 39.21 -40.32
CA SER A 123 6.59 39.19 -40.45
C SER A 123 7.25 38.13 -39.55
N ALA A 124 7.35 36.90 -40.08
CA ALA A 124 8.10 35.83 -39.45
C ALA A 124 9.62 36.10 -39.53
N THR A 125 10.31 35.98 -38.39
CA THR A 125 11.78 35.89 -38.34
C THR A 125 12.14 34.55 -37.72
N SER A 126 12.58 33.61 -38.55
CA SER A 126 12.99 32.28 -38.11
C SER A 126 14.41 32.32 -37.56
N THR A 127 14.55 32.37 -36.24
CA THR A 127 15.80 32.03 -35.54
C THR A 127 15.84 30.51 -35.33
N PRO A 128 16.92 29.79 -35.66
CA PRO A 128 17.05 28.39 -35.28
C PRO A 128 17.31 28.32 -33.78
N GLU A 129 16.25 28.13 -33.00
CA GLU A 129 16.36 27.85 -31.57
C GLU A 129 17.04 26.50 -31.40
N SER A 130 18.32 26.55 -30.98
CA SER A 130 19.12 25.37 -30.68
C SER A 130 18.39 24.57 -29.61
N SER A 131 17.90 23.40 -29.96
CA SER A 131 17.27 22.44 -29.03
C SER A 131 18.31 21.93 -28.03
N ALA A 132 18.61 22.75 -27.03
CA ALA A 132 19.03 22.24 -25.74
C ALA A 132 17.84 21.43 -25.22
N THR A 133 18.01 20.10 -25.16
CA THR A 133 17.09 19.25 -24.42
C THR A 133 17.11 19.76 -22.98
N ALA A 134 16.08 20.51 -22.59
CA ALA A 134 15.89 20.85 -21.18
C ALA A 134 15.77 19.52 -20.45
N GLU A 135 16.70 19.30 -19.52
CA GLU A 135 16.67 18.17 -18.60
C GLU A 135 15.36 18.30 -17.81
N GLN A 136 14.36 17.53 -18.22
CA GLN A 136 13.04 17.55 -17.59
C GLN A 136 13.26 16.99 -16.19
N GLY A 137 13.02 17.80 -15.17
CA GLY A 137 13.11 17.35 -13.79
C GLY A 137 12.05 16.28 -13.46
N PRO A 138 12.10 15.74 -12.23
CA PRO A 138 11.27 14.61 -11.81
C PRO A 138 9.81 14.80 -12.16
N ARG A 139 9.19 13.78 -12.76
CA ARG A 139 7.79 13.86 -13.23
C ARG A 139 7.08 12.52 -13.16
N LYS A 140 5.77 12.58 -12.88
CA LYS A 140 4.89 11.40 -12.92
C LYS A 140 4.97 10.69 -14.28
N ILE A 141 4.81 9.37 -14.27
CA ILE A 141 4.77 8.50 -15.44
C ILE A 141 3.42 7.80 -15.47
N LEU A 142 2.49 8.35 -16.26
CA LEU A 142 1.11 7.86 -16.35
C LEU A 142 1.06 6.52 -17.13
N LYS A 143 1.29 5.42 -16.40
CA LYS A 143 1.35 4.05 -16.90
C LYS A 143 0.87 3.06 -15.85
N LEU A 144 0.42 1.90 -16.33
CA LEU A 144 -0.06 0.79 -15.51
C LEU A 144 0.92 -0.39 -15.58
N ALA A 145 0.54 -1.49 -16.26
CA ALA A 145 1.31 -2.73 -16.32
C ALA A 145 2.75 -2.58 -16.86
N ASP A 146 3.02 -1.54 -17.67
CA ASP A 146 4.31 -1.24 -18.28
C ASP A 146 5.04 -0.03 -17.64
N HIS A 147 4.62 0.37 -16.43
CA HIS A 147 5.29 1.42 -15.64
C HIS A 147 6.74 1.02 -15.30
N PRO A 148 7.75 1.89 -15.46
CA PRO A 148 9.16 1.53 -15.29
C PRO A 148 9.51 0.88 -13.95
N ILE A 149 9.01 1.41 -12.83
CA ILE A 149 9.24 0.80 -11.50
C ILE A 149 8.70 -0.62 -11.40
N LEU A 150 7.68 -1.00 -12.20
CA LEU A 150 7.08 -2.34 -12.20
C LEU A 150 7.76 -3.30 -13.19
N GLN A 151 8.83 -2.88 -13.87
CA GLN A 151 9.61 -3.71 -14.80
C GLN A 151 10.98 -4.15 -14.25
N ASP A 152 11.40 -3.60 -13.11
CA ASP A 152 12.72 -3.84 -12.53
C ASP A 152 12.68 -5.04 -11.55
N PRO A 153 13.31 -6.18 -11.89
CA PRO A 153 13.25 -7.38 -11.06
C PRO A 153 14.20 -7.34 -9.85
N ASP A 154 15.18 -6.43 -9.85
CA ASP A 154 16.19 -6.31 -8.80
C ASP A 154 15.86 -5.20 -7.78
N ALA A 155 14.80 -4.43 -8.05
CA ALA A 155 14.41 -3.28 -7.24
C ALA A 155 13.41 -3.64 -6.12
N GLY A 156 13.59 -2.97 -4.98
CA GLY A 156 12.82 -3.18 -3.76
C GLY A 156 13.21 -2.19 -2.67
N LEU A 157 12.52 -2.23 -1.53
CA LEU A 157 12.81 -1.32 -0.42
C LEU A 157 14.10 -1.72 0.28
N LYS A 158 14.86 -0.72 0.74
CA LYS A 158 16.06 -0.96 1.56
C LYS A 158 15.63 -1.53 2.91
N ASN A 159 16.34 -2.56 3.37
CA ASN A 159 16.16 -3.12 4.70
C ASN A 159 16.67 -2.13 5.76
N LEU A 160 15.78 -1.39 6.39
CA LEU A 160 16.09 -0.31 7.34
C LEU A 160 15.43 -0.56 8.70
N ALA A 161 16.01 0.03 9.76
CA ALA A 161 15.41 0.06 11.08
C ALA A 161 14.39 1.22 11.15
N CYS A 162 13.15 0.92 11.51
CA CYS A 162 12.13 1.94 11.82
C CYS A 162 11.86 2.00 13.32
N ASN A 163 11.84 3.21 13.90
CA ASN A 163 11.66 3.43 15.34
C ASN A 163 10.34 4.17 15.62
N LEU A 164 9.29 3.39 15.77
CA LEU A 164 7.95 3.85 16.18
C LEU A 164 7.87 3.99 17.70
N PRO A 165 7.17 5.03 18.22
CA PRO A 165 6.73 5.09 19.61
C PRO A 165 5.97 3.84 20.06
N ALA A 166 5.90 3.61 21.37
CA ALA A 166 5.04 2.58 21.92
C ALA A 166 3.56 2.90 21.63
N TRP A 167 2.78 1.87 21.25
CA TRP A 167 1.36 2.04 20.99
C TRP A 167 0.57 2.16 22.30
N GLU A 168 -0.40 3.05 22.30
CA GLU A 168 -1.51 3.05 23.26
C GLU A 168 -2.78 3.38 22.47
N SER A 169 -3.91 2.77 22.83
CA SER A 169 -5.20 3.03 22.19
C SER A 169 -5.83 4.35 22.65
N ASN A 170 -5.16 5.47 22.34
CA ASN A 170 -5.68 6.83 22.50
C ASN A 170 -5.21 7.73 21.32
N PRO A 171 -5.92 8.83 21.01
CA PRO A 171 -5.61 9.66 19.84
C PRO A 171 -4.18 10.21 19.81
N ALA A 172 -3.63 10.65 20.94
CA ALA A 172 -2.31 11.27 20.98
C ALA A 172 -1.16 10.27 20.76
N ALA A 173 -1.29 9.05 21.29
CA ALA A 173 -0.34 7.98 21.02
C ALA A 173 -0.42 7.48 19.57
N ALA A 174 -1.63 7.40 19.00
CA ALA A 174 -1.84 7.08 17.59
C ALA A 174 -1.21 8.13 16.66
N GLU A 175 -1.47 9.43 16.89
CA GLU A 175 -0.85 10.54 16.14
C GLU A 175 0.68 10.46 16.17
N ALA A 176 1.28 10.25 17.34
CA ALA A 176 2.73 10.08 17.48
C ALA A 176 3.26 8.83 16.75
N PHE A 177 2.53 7.71 16.82
CA PHE A 177 2.88 6.47 16.15
C PHE A 177 2.87 6.62 14.62
N PHE A 178 1.81 7.19 14.05
CA PHE A 178 1.69 7.37 12.60
C PHE A 178 2.60 8.47 12.05
N THR A 179 2.88 9.53 12.82
CA THR A 179 3.89 10.52 12.43
C THR A 179 5.27 9.88 12.25
N ALA A 180 5.71 9.08 13.22
CA ALA A 180 6.96 8.33 13.12
C ALA A 180 6.93 7.24 12.03
N ALA A 181 5.77 6.62 11.78
CA ALA A 181 5.60 5.68 10.68
C ALA A 181 5.74 6.36 9.31
N GLY A 182 5.21 7.58 9.17
CA GLY A 182 5.38 8.42 7.99
C GLY A 182 6.84 8.71 7.70
N GLU A 183 7.61 9.15 8.70
CA GLU A 183 9.06 9.35 8.57
C GLU A 183 9.81 8.08 8.11
N CYS A 184 9.42 6.90 8.59
CA CYS A 184 9.98 5.63 8.13
C CYS A 184 9.59 5.27 6.69
N LEU A 185 8.35 5.54 6.30
CA LEU A 185 7.84 5.29 4.94
C LEU A 185 8.51 6.23 3.93
N ASP A 186 8.67 7.51 4.27
CA ASP A 186 9.45 8.49 3.50
C ASP A 186 10.90 8.03 3.31
N ALA A 187 11.55 7.57 4.39
CA ALA A 187 12.93 7.07 4.34
C ALA A 187 13.10 5.78 3.50
N ALA A 188 12.02 5.01 3.33
CA ALA A 188 11.99 3.80 2.52
C ALA A 188 11.69 4.11 1.04
N TRP A 189 10.65 4.90 0.76
CA TRP A 189 10.11 5.16 -0.57
C TRP A 189 10.75 6.34 -1.28
N GLY A 190 11.10 7.44 -0.60
CA GLY A 190 11.73 8.61 -1.23
C GLY A 190 13.00 8.24 -2.01
N PRO A 191 14.01 7.60 -1.37
CA PRO A 191 15.22 7.16 -2.06
C PRO A 191 15.03 6.05 -3.10
N PHE A 192 13.85 5.42 -3.16
CA PHE A 192 13.46 4.48 -4.20
C PHE A 192 12.90 5.24 -5.40
N LEU A 193 11.95 6.16 -5.16
CA LEU A 193 11.28 6.98 -6.18
C LEU A 193 12.26 7.95 -6.86
N ASP A 194 13.17 8.57 -6.09
CA ASP A 194 14.27 9.40 -6.59
C ASP A 194 15.13 8.64 -7.62
N ALA A 195 15.34 7.33 -7.42
CA ALA A 195 16.16 6.51 -8.31
C ALA A 195 15.50 6.25 -9.68
N TYR A 196 14.19 6.53 -9.81
CA TYR A 196 13.42 6.47 -11.05
C TYR A 196 13.00 7.85 -11.58
N ASP A 197 13.58 8.94 -11.05
CA ASP A 197 13.28 10.33 -11.46
C ASP A 197 11.79 10.71 -11.28
N LEU A 198 11.18 10.21 -10.19
CA LEU A 198 9.80 10.48 -9.82
C LEU A 198 9.71 11.63 -8.80
N PRO A 199 8.64 12.47 -8.85
CA PRO A 199 8.52 13.68 -8.05
C PRO A 199 8.04 13.35 -6.62
N PHE A 200 8.92 12.79 -5.80
CA PHE A 200 8.59 12.48 -4.42
C PHE A 200 8.47 13.74 -3.55
N GLU A 201 7.36 13.84 -2.81
CA GLU A 201 7.14 14.75 -1.70
C GLU A 201 6.40 14.00 -0.60
N SER A 202 6.72 14.22 0.69
CA SER A 202 6.03 13.54 1.79
C SER A 202 4.53 13.90 1.82
N PRO A 203 3.62 12.95 2.13
CA PRO A 203 2.21 13.24 2.30
C PRO A 203 1.93 14.02 3.58
N THR A 204 1.00 14.96 3.51
CA THR A 204 0.54 15.69 4.71
C THR A 204 -0.35 14.78 5.55
N LEU A 205 0.04 14.51 6.80
CA LEU A 205 -0.74 13.70 7.72
C LEU A 205 -1.83 14.52 8.42
N HIS A 206 -3.03 13.96 8.48
CA HIS A 206 -4.19 14.55 9.15
C HIS A 206 -4.83 13.56 10.13
N PHE A 207 -5.22 14.03 11.31
CA PHE A 207 -5.84 13.21 12.35
C PHE A 207 -7.25 13.72 12.70
N PRO A 208 -8.23 13.62 11.77
CA PRO A 208 -9.54 14.22 11.94
C PRO A 208 -10.33 13.58 13.10
N SER A 209 -10.96 14.43 13.90
CA SER A 209 -11.88 14.04 14.97
C SER A 209 -13.34 14.24 14.56
N GLY A 210 -14.07 13.15 14.32
CA GLY A 210 -15.48 13.20 13.94
C GLY A 210 -15.99 11.86 13.45
N SER A 211 -17.27 11.81 13.09
CA SER A 211 -17.84 10.71 12.29
C SER A 211 -17.60 10.90 10.78
N SER A 212 -17.18 12.09 10.36
CA SER A 212 -16.79 12.38 8.97
C SER A 212 -15.84 13.58 8.89
N PHE A 213 -15.19 13.75 7.74
CA PHE A 213 -14.27 14.86 7.44
C PHE A 213 -14.28 15.20 5.94
N ASP A 214 -13.99 16.47 5.60
CA ASP A 214 -13.95 16.93 4.21
C ASP A 214 -12.53 16.86 3.62
N THR A 215 -12.45 16.44 2.35
CA THR A 215 -11.21 16.34 1.56
C THR A 215 -11.41 16.94 0.17
N ALA A 216 -10.33 17.08 -0.63
CA ALA A 216 -10.44 17.45 -2.04
C ALA A 216 -11.24 16.41 -2.86
N CYS A 217 -11.20 15.14 -2.46
CA CYS A 217 -11.92 14.02 -3.07
C CYS A 217 -13.38 13.88 -2.59
N GLY A 218 -13.84 14.75 -1.67
CA GLY A 218 -15.19 14.74 -1.11
C GLY A 218 -15.24 14.57 0.41
N THR A 219 -16.46 14.48 0.95
CA THR A 219 -16.71 14.19 2.37
C THR A 219 -16.59 12.69 2.62
N ILE A 220 -15.75 12.31 3.59
CA ILE A 220 -15.44 10.93 3.94
C ILE A 220 -16.07 10.59 5.29
N GLU A 221 -16.90 9.54 5.33
CA GLU A 221 -17.47 9.01 6.56
C GLU A 221 -16.48 8.04 7.23
N VAL A 222 -16.25 8.22 8.53
CA VAL A 222 -15.35 7.39 9.35
C VAL A 222 -16.07 6.11 9.75
N GLY A 223 -15.53 4.95 9.37
CA GLY A 223 -16.15 3.67 9.70
C GLY A 223 -15.31 2.45 9.35
N ILE A 224 -15.91 1.27 9.45
CA ILE A 224 -15.22 -0.01 9.22
C ILE A 224 -14.69 -0.11 7.77
N ALA A 225 -15.43 0.43 6.80
CA ALA A 225 -15.07 0.47 5.39
C ALA A 225 -14.07 1.58 5.02
N THR A 226 -13.79 2.52 5.94
CA THR A 226 -12.87 3.65 5.70
C THR A 226 -12.17 4.00 7.01
N ALA A 227 -11.20 3.17 7.37
CA ALA A 227 -10.47 3.24 8.64
C ALA A 227 -9.36 4.32 8.61
N ALA A 228 -8.78 4.52 7.44
CA ALA A 228 -7.91 5.62 7.05
C ALA A 228 -8.24 5.97 5.58
N TYR A 229 -7.64 7.02 5.03
CA TYR A 229 -7.92 7.45 3.65
C TYR A 229 -6.80 8.29 3.05
N TYR A 230 -6.44 8.02 1.79
CA TYR A 230 -5.52 8.84 1.00
C TYR A 230 -6.25 9.64 -0.09
N CYS A 231 -5.92 10.93 -0.25
CA CYS A 231 -6.48 11.80 -1.30
C CYS A 231 -5.52 12.95 -1.66
N GLU A 232 -5.12 13.01 -2.94
CA GLU A 232 -4.01 13.88 -3.40
C GLU A 232 -2.81 13.73 -2.43
N ASN A 233 -1.99 14.74 -2.18
CA ASN A 233 -0.86 14.59 -1.24
C ASN A 233 -1.24 14.63 0.27
N ASN A 234 -2.36 14.00 0.65
CA ASN A 234 -2.89 14.00 2.03
C ASN A 234 -3.29 12.59 2.49
N LEU A 235 -2.87 12.22 3.71
CA LEU A 235 -3.17 10.93 4.34
C LEU A 235 -3.90 11.19 5.67
N TYR A 236 -5.15 10.75 5.74
CA TYR A 236 -6.07 10.97 6.85
C TYR A 236 -6.20 9.72 7.72
N VAL A 237 -5.95 9.85 9.02
CA VAL A 237 -6.02 8.75 10.00
C VAL A 237 -6.95 9.12 11.16
N PRO A 238 -8.28 9.03 10.96
CA PRO A 238 -9.24 9.24 12.05
C PRO A 238 -9.09 8.16 13.11
N PHE A 239 -8.77 8.53 14.36
CA PHE A 239 -8.59 7.55 15.45
C PHE A 239 -9.81 6.61 15.63
N ALA A 240 -11.03 7.11 15.39
CA ALA A 240 -12.25 6.31 15.46
C ALA A 240 -12.36 5.25 14.35
N GLY A 241 -11.73 5.44 13.19
CA GLY A 241 -11.70 4.49 12.07
C GLY A 241 -10.82 3.26 12.35
N LEU A 242 -9.84 3.40 13.24
CA LEU A 242 -8.88 2.35 13.59
C LEU A 242 -9.49 1.16 14.34
N GLN A 243 -10.73 1.27 14.82
CA GLN A 243 -11.44 0.18 15.50
C GLN A 243 -10.64 -0.40 16.69
N THR A 244 -10.08 0.47 17.54
CA THR A 244 -9.20 0.06 18.63
C THR A 244 -9.86 -0.86 19.67
N ASP A 245 -11.19 -0.87 19.75
CA ASP A 245 -11.95 -1.80 20.60
C ASP A 245 -11.98 -3.24 20.04
N LEU A 246 -11.86 -3.40 18.72
CA LEU A 246 -11.78 -4.69 18.02
C LEU A 246 -10.33 -5.20 18.02
N TYR A 247 -9.39 -4.34 17.62
CA TYR A 247 -8.00 -4.73 17.39
C TYR A 247 -7.10 -4.59 18.63
N GLY A 248 -7.49 -3.80 19.64
CA GLY A 248 -6.75 -3.67 20.90
C GLY A 248 -5.29 -3.21 20.72
N ASP A 249 -4.39 -3.78 21.50
CA ASP A 249 -2.95 -3.53 21.42
C ASP A 249 -2.28 -4.48 20.41
N ASN A 250 -2.53 -4.26 19.12
CA ASN A 250 -1.89 -4.98 18.02
C ASN A 250 -1.37 -3.97 16.96
N PRO A 251 -0.34 -3.16 17.26
CA PRO A 251 0.12 -2.07 16.40
C PRO A 251 0.62 -2.48 15.01
N GLY A 252 0.93 -3.76 14.78
CA GLY A 252 1.20 -4.29 13.44
C GLY A 252 0.01 -4.13 12.49
N VAL A 253 -1.23 -4.31 12.98
CA VAL A 253 -2.46 -4.15 12.19
C VAL A 253 -2.62 -2.71 11.73
N TYR A 254 -2.47 -1.76 12.65
CA TYR A 254 -2.55 -0.33 12.37
C TYR A 254 -1.43 0.14 11.43
N LEU A 255 -0.21 -0.41 11.58
CA LEU A 255 0.91 -0.10 10.71
C LEU A 255 0.70 -0.63 9.28
N ALA A 256 0.11 -1.82 9.11
CA ALA A 256 -0.20 -2.37 7.80
C ALA A 256 -1.29 -1.57 7.08
N LEU A 257 -2.32 -1.09 7.80
CA LEU A 257 -3.31 -0.15 7.29
C LEU A 257 -2.64 1.16 6.85
N PHE A 258 -1.83 1.78 7.71
CA PHE A 258 -1.16 3.05 7.37
C PHE A 258 -0.19 2.92 6.19
N ALA A 259 0.54 1.81 6.09
CA ALA A 259 1.41 1.50 4.96
C ALA A 259 0.63 1.15 3.67
N HIS A 260 -0.66 0.77 3.77
CA HIS A 260 -1.56 0.62 2.62
C HIS A 260 -1.96 2.00 2.07
N GLU A 261 -2.40 2.93 2.92
CA GLU A 261 -2.69 4.32 2.50
C GLU A 261 -1.45 5.01 1.93
N TYR A 262 -0.27 4.76 2.51
CA TYR A 262 0.99 5.23 1.93
C TYR A 262 1.33 4.51 0.60
N GLY A 263 0.83 3.29 0.38
CA GLY A 263 0.86 2.63 -0.92
C GLY A 263 0.14 3.44 -2.01
N HIS A 264 -0.99 4.07 -1.68
CA HIS A 264 -1.64 5.03 -2.59
C HIS A 264 -0.81 6.28 -2.82
N HIS A 265 -0.09 6.76 -1.80
CA HIS A 265 0.88 7.84 -1.99
C HIS A 265 1.96 7.49 -3.02
N VAL A 266 2.54 6.29 -2.93
CA VAL A 266 3.51 5.79 -3.90
C VAL A 266 2.91 5.70 -5.31
N GLN A 267 1.66 5.27 -5.44
CA GLN A 267 0.94 5.27 -6.72
C GLN A 267 0.72 6.68 -7.28
N GLU A 268 0.41 7.64 -6.41
CA GLU A 268 0.13 9.04 -6.75
C GLU A 268 1.37 9.75 -7.29
N VAL A 269 2.49 9.70 -6.56
CA VAL A 269 3.76 10.32 -6.99
C VAL A 269 4.39 9.60 -8.19
N ALA A 270 4.13 8.29 -8.36
CA ALA A 270 4.53 7.58 -9.57
C ALA A 270 3.70 7.98 -10.80
N GLY A 271 2.43 8.38 -10.63
CA GLY A 271 1.47 8.57 -11.73
C GLY A 271 0.68 7.31 -12.10
N ILE A 272 0.81 6.25 -11.32
CA ILE A 272 0.03 5.03 -11.44
C ILE A 272 -1.42 5.27 -10.99
N MET A 273 -1.62 6.07 -9.94
CA MET A 273 -2.95 6.46 -9.43
C MET A 273 -3.76 7.19 -10.52
N ASP A 274 -3.15 8.20 -11.14
CA ASP A 274 -3.76 8.96 -12.25
C ASP A 274 -4.18 8.04 -13.40
N ALA A 275 -3.28 7.16 -13.84
CA ALA A 275 -3.53 6.23 -14.94
C ALA A 275 -4.59 5.16 -14.58
N ALA A 276 -4.67 4.77 -13.30
CA ALA A 276 -5.68 3.84 -12.82
C ALA A 276 -7.07 4.49 -12.82
N TRP A 277 -7.19 5.72 -12.30
CA TRP A 277 -8.45 6.46 -12.34
C TRP A 277 -8.90 6.79 -13.77
N GLU A 278 -7.99 7.16 -14.68
CA GLU A 278 -8.32 7.34 -16.10
C GLU A 278 -8.96 6.06 -16.69
N ALA A 279 -8.38 4.88 -16.40
CA ALA A 279 -8.92 3.60 -16.84
C ALA A 279 -10.27 3.25 -16.18
N ILE A 280 -10.44 3.52 -14.88
CA ILE A 280 -11.69 3.30 -14.13
C ILE A 280 -12.81 4.17 -14.72
N TYR A 281 -12.56 5.46 -14.95
CA TYR A 281 -13.56 6.38 -15.52
C TYR A 281 -13.88 6.07 -16.98
N ALA A 282 -12.90 5.62 -17.77
CA ALA A 282 -13.11 5.22 -19.16
C ALA A 282 -13.96 3.94 -19.30
N ALA A 283 -13.83 3.00 -18.36
CA ALA A 283 -14.71 1.83 -18.26
C ALA A 283 -16.08 2.18 -17.63
N GLY A 284 -16.08 3.10 -16.67
CA GLY A 284 -17.20 3.45 -15.80
C GLY A 284 -17.08 2.70 -14.47
N GLU A 285 -17.03 3.46 -13.36
CA GLU A 285 -16.71 2.96 -12.00
C GLU A 285 -17.52 1.74 -11.56
N ASN A 286 -18.81 1.67 -11.91
CA ASN A 286 -19.72 0.60 -11.49
C ASN A 286 -19.81 -0.57 -12.50
N THR A 287 -18.94 -0.61 -13.50
CA THR A 287 -18.84 -1.74 -14.45
C THR A 287 -17.93 -2.84 -13.89
N PRO A 288 -18.09 -4.11 -14.31
CA PRO A 288 -17.15 -5.18 -13.94
C PRO A 288 -15.69 -4.83 -14.24
N GLU A 289 -15.45 -4.17 -15.37
CA GLU A 289 -14.13 -3.72 -15.83
C GLU A 289 -13.57 -2.58 -14.96
N GLY A 290 -14.39 -1.57 -14.62
CA GLY A 290 -14.00 -0.49 -13.72
C GLY A 290 -13.72 -0.98 -12.30
N GLN A 291 -14.53 -1.90 -11.78
CA GLN A 291 -14.32 -2.54 -10.48
C GLN A 291 -13.06 -3.44 -10.48
N GLU A 292 -12.78 -4.18 -11.57
CA GLU A 292 -11.50 -4.91 -11.69
C GLU A 292 -10.29 -3.96 -11.68
N MET A 293 -10.40 -2.80 -12.30
CA MET A 293 -9.35 -1.79 -12.22
C MET A 293 -9.20 -1.20 -10.82
N SER A 294 -10.29 -1.01 -10.08
CA SER A 294 -10.22 -0.62 -8.66
C SER A 294 -9.47 -1.69 -7.84
N ARG A 295 -9.84 -2.97 -7.97
CA ARG A 295 -9.15 -4.08 -7.29
C ARG A 295 -7.65 -4.13 -7.61
N ARG A 296 -7.26 -3.91 -8.87
CA ARG A 296 -5.82 -3.84 -9.24
C ARG A 296 -5.11 -2.69 -8.53
N LYS A 297 -5.73 -1.52 -8.39
CA LYS A 297 -5.20 -0.37 -7.66
C LYS A 297 -5.05 -0.68 -6.15
N GLU A 298 -6.11 -1.16 -5.49
CA GLU A 298 -6.10 -1.45 -4.05
C GLU A 298 -5.11 -2.59 -3.71
N LEU A 299 -5.10 -3.66 -4.50
CA LEU A 299 -4.21 -4.80 -4.27
C LEU A 299 -2.72 -4.47 -4.45
N GLN A 300 -2.40 -3.43 -5.23
CA GLN A 300 -1.01 -2.96 -5.35
C GLN A 300 -0.60 -2.15 -4.11
N ALA A 301 -1.45 -1.23 -3.63
CA ALA A 301 -1.21 -0.52 -2.37
C ALA A 301 -1.06 -1.53 -1.21
N GLN A 302 -1.85 -2.60 -1.24
CA GLN A 302 -1.75 -3.73 -0.33
C GLN A 302 -0.41 -4.49 -0.46
N CYS A 303 0.10 -4.71 -1.67
CA CYS A 303 1.43 -5.27 -1.88
C CYS A 303 2.55 -4.34 -1.37
N PHE A 304 2.43 -3.02 -1.58
CA PHE A 304 3.37 -2.01 -1.08
C PHE A 304 3.40 -1.95 0.46
N SER A 305 2.25 -2.08 1.13
CA SER A 305 2.17 -2.28 2.59
C SER A 305 2.98 -3.49 3.04
N GLY A 306 2.83 -4.61 2.33
CA GLY A 306 3.62 -5.82 2.53
C GLY A 306 5.12 -5.55 2.43
N MET A 307 5.57 -4.95 1.32
CA MET A 307 6.98 -4.60 1.10
C MET A 307 7.56 -3.78 2.26
N PHE A 308 6.82 -2.78 2.75
CA PHE A 308 7.26 -1.96 3.87
C PHE A 308 7.47 -2.79 5.15
N LEU A 309 6.49 -3.58 5.59
CA LEU A 309 6.65 -4.40 6.79
C LEU A 309 7.72 -5.48 6.63
N GLY A 310 7.83 -6.11 5.45
CA GLY A 310 8.85 -7.11 5.14
C GLY A 310 10.29 -6.55 5.13
N ALA A 311 10.47 -5.32 4.66
CA ALA A 311 11.77 -4.65 4.67
C ALA A 311 12.24 -4.28 6.09
N HIS A 312 11.32 -3.89 6.99
CA HIS A 312 11.65 -3.31 8.29
C HIS A 312 11.52 -4.26 9.50
N VAL A 313 10.85 -5.41 9.36
CA VAL A 313 10.77 -6.42 10.43
C VAL A 313 12.15 -6.94 10.83
N ASP A 314 12.39 -7.04 12.14
CA ASP A 314 13.61 -7.57 12.76
C ASP A 314 14.92 -6.86 12.32
N ARG A 315 14.84 -5.58 11.89
CA ARG A 315 15.99 -4.76 11.47
C ARG A 315 16.68 -3.99 12.60
N GLY A 316 16.31 -4.25 13.87
CA GLY A 316 16.85 -3.55 15.04
C GLY A 316 16.15 -2.23 15.38
N GLY A 317 15.03 -1.93 14.71
CA GLY A 317 14.06 -0.92 15.14
C GLY A 317 12.98 -1.50 16.06
N THR A 318 11.85 -0.81 16.20
CA THR A 318 10.71 -1.25 17.04
C THR A 318 9.67 -2.09 16.28
N ILE A 319 9.75 -2.20 14.95
CA ILE A 319 8.95 -3.17 14.17
C ILE A 319 9.45 -4.59 14.45
N THR A 320 8.76 -5.27 15.35
CA THR A 320 9.09 -6.64 15.79
C THR A 320 8.44 -7.72 14.92
N ARG A 321 8.97 -8.94 15.00
CA ARG A 321 8.31 -10.15 14.49
C ARG A 321 6.85 -10.28 14.91
N ASP A 322 6.49 -9.99 16.17
CA ASP A 322 5.10 -10.11 16.62
C ASP A 322 4.19 -9.12 15.87
N MET A 323 4.61 -7.85 15.73
CA MET A 323 3.87 -6.87 14.92
C MET A 323 3.69 -7.34 13.47
N TYR A 324 4.74 -7.85 12.85
CA TYR A 324 4.69 -8.40 11.50
C TYR A 324 3.72 -9.60 11.40
N ASP A 325 3.78 -10.54 12.35
CA ASP A 325 2.90 -11.71 12.36
C ASP A 325 1.42 -11.31 12.64
N LYS A 326 1.17 -10.28 13.46
CA LYS A 326 -0.19 -9.72 13.65
C LYS A 326 -0.73 -9.09 12.37
N ALA A 327 0.08 -8.28 11.68
CA ALA A 327 -0.26 -7.74 10.38
C ALA A 327 -0.58 -8.88 9.39
N TRP A 328 0.31 -9.87 9.29
CA TRP A 328 0.18 -11.03 8.41
C TRP A 328 -1.17 -11.75 8.56
N PHE A 329 -1.56 -12.10 9.78
CA PHE A 329 -2.80 -12.86 10.02
C PHE A 329 -4.07 -12.01 9.86
N ASP A 330 -4.00 -10.71 10.08
CA ASP A 330 -5.12 -9.79 9.88
C ASP A 330 -5.50 -9.65 8.39
N GLN A 331 -4.53 -9.75 7.46
CA GLN A 331 -4.80 -9.65 6.02
C GLN A 331 -5.68 -10.80 5.50
N GLU A 332 -5.63 -11.98 6.12
CA GLU A 332 -6.51 -13.13 5.79
C GLU A 332 -7.99 -12.85 6.12
N THR A 333 -8.28 -11.76 6.85
CA THR A 333 -9.63 -11.31 7.27
C THR A 333 -10.06 -9.97 6.67
N ARG A 334 -9.39 -9.49 5.62
CA ARG A 334 -9.70 -8.25 4.91
C ARG A 334 -9.92 -8.52 3.42
N GLY A 335 -10.68 -7.66 2.75
CA GLY A 335 -11.09 -7.82 1.35
C GLY A 335 -12.62 -7.87 1.20
N ASP A 336 -13.07 -8.00 -0.05
CA ASP A 336 -14.47 -7.90 -0.49
C ASP A 336 -15.39 -8.91 0.23
N ASP A 337 -14.89 -10.10 0.59
CA ASP A 337 -15.68 -11.11 1.33
C ASP A 337 -16.04 -10.65 2.76
N THR A 338 -15.32 -9.66 3.30
CA THR A 338 -15.51 -9.14 4.67
C THR A 338 -16.11 -7.74 4.69
N SER A 339 -15.68 -6.86 3.79
CA SER A 339 -16.23 -5.51 3.65
C SER A 339 -17.62 -5.52 2.98
N GLY A 340 -17.89 -6.50 2.11
CA GLY A 340 -19.06 -6.51 1.23
C GLY A 340 -18.95 -5.51 0.07
N THR A 341 -17.73 -5.02 -0.22
CA THR A 341 -17.44 -4.14 -1.36
C THR A 341 -17.03 -4.98 -2.59
N SER A 342 -16.50 -4.36 -3.64
CA SER A 342 -16.12 -5.02 -4.90
C SER A 342 -14.81 -4.48 -5.50
N ASP A 343 -14.05 -3.77 -4.68
CA ASP A 343 -12.98 -2.85 -5.02
C ASP A 343 -11.64 -3.24 -4.40
N HIS A 344 -11.59 -4.14 -3.40
CA HIS A 344 -10.36 -4.63 -2.76
C HIS A 344 -9.99 -6.08 -3.13
N GLY A 345 -10.92 -6.81 -3.76
CA GLY A 345 -10.78 -8.22 -4.11
C GLY A 345 -11.04 -9.17 -2.96
N SER A 346 -11.29 -10.44 -3.30
CA SER A 346 -11.52 -11.50 -2.31
C SER A 346 -10.44 -11.55 -1.23
N ASN A 347 -10.80 -12.00 -0.02
CA ASN A 347 -9.86 -12.07 1.11
C ASN A 347 -8.59 -12.87 0.79
N GLN A 348 -8.73 -13.91 -0.04
CA GLN A 348 -7.61 -14.72 -0.50
C GLN A 348 -6.61 -13.89 -1.34
N ASN A 349 -7.11 -13.06 -2.25
CA ASN A 349 -6.27 -12.23 -3.12
C ASN A 349 -5.69 -11.05 -2.35
N TYR A 350 -6.47 -10.39 -1.49
CA TYR A 350 -6.00 -9.34 -0.59
C TYR A 350 -4.83 -9.81 0.29
N ALA A 351 -4.95 -11.00 0.90
CA ALA A 351 -3.84 -11.63 1.61
C ALA A 351 -2.70 -12.06 0.67
N ALA A 352 -2.97 -12.59 -0.54
CA ALA A 352 -1.92 -13.02 -1.47
C ALA A 352 -0.97 -11.87 -1.86
N TRP A 353 -1.51 -10.70 -2.24
CA TRP A 353 -0.69 -9.56 -2.66
C TRP A 353 0.13 -8.96 -1.53
N TRP A 354 -0.43 -8.82 -0.32
CA TRP A 354 0.34 -8.38 0.84
C TRP A 354 1.51 -9.32 1.14
N ARG A 355 1.26 -10.63 1.08
CA ARG A 355 2.28 -11.67 1.35
C ARG A 355 3.38 -11.70 0.29
N ALA A 356 3.06 -11.43 -0.99
CA ALA A 356 4.05 -11.30 -2.05
C ALA A 356 5.03 -10.15 -1.72
N GLY A 357 4.50 -8.94 -1.48
CA GLY A 357 5.32 -7.80 -1.07
C GLY A 357 6.13 -8.07 0.19
N ALA A 358 5.51 -8.66 1.21
CA ALA A 358 6.14 -8.90 2.52
C ALA A 358 7.24 -9.97 2.52
N TYR A 359 7.14 -11.01 1.68
CA TYR A 359 8.21 -12.01 1.56
C TYR A 359 9.29 -11.64 0.55
N ASP A 360 8.90 -11.19 -0.64
CA ASP A 360 9.84 -10.99 -1.73
C ASP A 360 10.52 -9.63 -1.68
N ASN A 361 9.82 -8.59 -1.22
CA ASN A 361 10.27 -7.19 -1.25
C ASN A 361 10.87 -6.82 -2.63
N ARG A 362 10.20 -7.24 -3.71
CA ARG A 362 10.52 -6.87 -5.09
C ARG A 362 9.34 -6.13 -5.69
N ILE A 363 9.61 -4.97 -6.27
CA ILE A 363 8.55 -4.09 -6.81
C ILE A 363 7.81 -4.71 -8.00
N VAL A 364 8.50 -5.53 -8.81
CA VAL A 364 7.90 -6.26 -9.95
C VAL A 364 6.79 -7.23 -9.51
N ASP A 365 6.92 -7.82 -8.31
CA ASP A 365 5.93 -8.76 -7.76
C ASP A 365 4.68 -8.05 -7.21
N CYS A 366 4.64 -6.70 -7.26
CA CYS A 366 3.48 -5.88 -6.99
C CYS A 366 2.82 -5.33 -8.27
N ASN A 367 3.13 -5.89 -9.45
CA ASN A 367 2.51 -5.51 -10.73
C ASN A 367 1.11 -6.15 -10.92
N THR A 368 0.14 -5.72 -10.11
CA THR A 368 -1.26 -6.14 -10.20
C THR A 368 -1.90 -5.84 -11.56
N PHE A 369 -1.45 -4.81 -12.28
CA PHE A 369 -1.97 -4.45 -13.59
C PHE A 369 -1.58 -5.44 -14.69
N ALA A 370 -0.50 -6.20 -14.51
CA ALA A 370 -0.10 -7.30 -15.41
C ALA A 370 -0.73 -8.66 -15.02
N ALA A 371 -1.34 -8.77 -13.85
CA ALA A 371 -1.88 -10.03 -13.32
C ALA A 371 -3.15 -10.51 -14.05
N GLY A 372 -3.47 -11.81 -13.93
CA GLY A 372 -4.72 -12.36 -14.45
C GLY A 372 -5.91 -11.87 -13.63
N SER A 373 -7.09 -11.72 -14.25
CA SER A 373 -8.30 -11.22 -13.57
C SER A 373 -8.70 -12.03 -12.32
N GLY A 374 -8.37 -13.33 -12.27
CA GLY A 374 -8.61 -14.19 -11.10
C GLY A 374 -7.62 -14.00 -9.94
N ASP A 375 -6.46 -13.38 -10.20
CA ASP A 375 -5.48 -13.02 -9.17
C ASP A 375 -5.84 -11.67 -8.50
N VAL A 376 -6.83 -10.96 -9.06
CA VAL A 376 -7.30 -9.63 -8.61
C VAL A 376 -8.84 -9.57 -8.47
N SER A 377 -9.49 -10.73 -8.33
CA SER A 377 -10.94 -10.88 -8.11
C SER A 377 -11.30 -10.99 -6.64
#